data_AF-B2TPB1-F1
#
_entry.id   AF-B2TPB1-F1
#
_cell.length_a   1.000
_cell.length_b   1.000
_cell.length_c   1.000
_cell.angle_alpha   90.00
_cell.angle_beta   90.00
_cell.angle_gamma   90.00
#
_symmetry.space_group_name_H-M   'P 1'
#
loop_
_entity.id
_entity.type
_entity.pdbx_description
1 polymer ?
#
loop_
_entity_poly.entity_id
_entity_poly.type
_entity_poly.pdbx_seq_one_letter_code
_entity_poly.pdbx_strand_id
1 'polypeptide(L)'
;MAKYKVGDELIIVADPNKEMEKLKELTCLKIDGDFAQIAWGVKIVDVEYNKPNVTLTYINFKGERNKVFALCKDIANFDKEKVLEKALLKAFQNEIINIAVDKNS
;
A
#
# COMPACT_ATOMS: atom_id res chain seq x y z
N MET A 1 -14.02 -26.23 6.34
CA MET A 1 -15.09 -25.26 6.65
C MET A 1 -15.48 -25.46 8.11
N ALA A 2 -15.21 -24.48 8.97
CA ALA A 2 -15.75 -24.48 10.32
C ALA A 2 -16.15 -23.04 10.65
N LYS A 3 -17.42 -22.84 11.04
CA LYS A 3 -17.95 -21.57 11.51
C LYS A 3 -18.13 -21.72 13.02
N TYR A 4 -17.33 -21.03 13.82
CA TYR A 4 -17.58 -20.89 15.25
C TYR A 4 -18.11 -19.49 15.52
N LYS A 5 -19.14 -19.40 16.34
CA LYS A 5 -19.80 -18.14 16.72
C LYS A 5 -19.50 -17.90 18.20
N VAL A 6 -18.68 -16.87 18.50
CA VAL A 6 -18.44 -16.40 19.87
C VAL A 6 -18.23 -14.89 19.83
N GLY A 7 -19.14 -14.12 20.44
CA GLY A 7 -18.99 -12.68 20.71
C GLY A 7 -19.08 -11.76 19.47
N ASP A 8 -19.55 -10.53 19.66
CA ASP A 8 -19.76 -9.52 18.61
C ASP A 8 -18.46 -8.92 18.02
N GLU A 9 -17.40 -9.70 17.93
CA GLU A 9 -16.18 -9.31 17.25
C GLU A 9 -15.94 -10.26 16.07
N LEU A 10 -16.20 -9.74 14.86
CA LEU A 10 -15.79 -10.37 13.61
C LEU A 10 -14.26 -10.48 13.60
N ILE A 11 -13.74 -11.63 13.99
CA ILE A 11 -12.34 -11.99 13.71
C ILE A 11 -12.24 -12.19 12.19
N ILE A 12 -11.82 -11.15 11.48
CA ILE A 12 -11.46 -11.26 10.06
C ILE A 12 -10.17 -12.08 10.01
N VAL A 13 -10.30 -13.38 9.77
CA VAL A 13 -9.16 -14.23 9.42
C VAL A 13 -8.75 -13.85 8.00
N ALA A 14 -7.84 -12.89 7.89
CA ALA A 14 -7.18 -12.51 6.64
C ALA A 14 -6.30 -13.67 6.19
N ASP A 15 -6.73 -14.39 5.14
CA ASP A 15 -5.94 -15.44 4.51
C ASP A 15 -4.77 -14.79 3.75
N PRO A 16 -3.51 -14.93 4.23
CA PRO A 16 -2.37 -14.22 3.65
C PRO A 16 -2.13 -14.57 2.18
N ASN A 17 -2.51 -15.78 1.76
CA ASN A 17 -2.33 -16.25 0.40
C ASN A 17 -3.22 -15.50 -0.59
N LYS A 18 -4.47 -15.22 -0.21
CA LYS A 18 -5.42 -14.46 -1.06
C LYS A 18 -5.03 -13.00 -1.21
N GLU A 19 -4.42 -12.42 -0.17
CA GLU A 19 -3.95 -11.04 -0.21
C GLU A 19 -2.73 -10.90 -1.13
N MET A 20 -1.80 -11.86 -1.08
CA MET A 20 -0.66 -11.90 -2.01
C MET A 20 -1.10 -12.09 -3.46
N GLU A 21 -2.06 -12.98 -3.73
CA GLU A 21 -2.60 -13.15 -5.08
C GLU A 21 -3.20 -11.85 -5.62
N LYS A 22 -4.02 -11.17 -4.82
CA LYS A 22 -4.60 -9.88 -5.20
C LYS A 22 -3.53 -8.80 -5.42
N LEU A 23 -2.47 -8.76 -4.61
CA LEU A 23 -1.36 -7.83 -4.80
C LEU A 23 -0.60 -8.13 -6.10
N LYS A 24 -0.42 -9.40 -6.46
CA LYS A 24 0.17 -9.79 -7.75
C LYS A 24 -0.71 -9.38 -8.93
N GLU A 25 -2.03 -9.50 -8.83
CA GLU A 25 -2.95 -9.04 -9.88
C GLU A 25 -2.89 -7.53 -10.10
N LEU A 26 -2.79 -6.76 -9.01
CA LEU A 26 -2.69 -5.29 -9.04
C LEU A 26 -1.31 -4.79 -9.47
N THR A 27 -0.32 -5.68 -9.51
CA THR A 27 1.08 -5.36 -9.77
C THR A 27 1.50 -5.91 -11.13
N CYS A 28 1.57 -5.05 -12.15
CA CYS A 28 1.95 -5.48 -13.49
C CYS A 28 2.72 -4.40 -14.27
N LEU A 29 3.55 -4.86 -15.19
CA LEU A 29 4.17 -4.04 -16.23
C LEU A 29 3.71 -4.61 -17.57
N LYS A 30 3.00 -3.81 -18.36
CA LYS A 30 2.50 -4.20 -19.68
C LYS A 30 3.15 -3.32 -20.74
N ILE A 31 3.47 -3.93 -21.88
CA ILE A 31 3.97 -3.24 -23.07
C ILE A 31 2.95 -3.53 -24.17
N ASP A 32 2.46 -2.47 -24.81
CA ASP A 32 1.52 -2.54 -25.93
C ASP A 32 2.00 -1.61 -27.05
N GLY A 33 2.58 -2.19 -28.10
CA GLY A 33 3.27 -1.45 -29.15
C GLY A 33 4.38 -0.56 -28.59
N ASP A 34 4.28 0.74 -28.84
CA ASP A 34 5.24 1.77 -28.38
C ASP A 34 4.93 2.30 -26.97
N PHE A 35 3.91 1.77 -26.29
CA PHE A 35 3.47 2.24 -24.98
C PHE A 35 3.81 1.21 -23.88
N ALA A 36 4.20 1.71 -22.71
CA ALA A 36 4.41 0.91 -21.52
C ALA A 36 3.56 1.44 -20.36
N GLN A 37 2.92 0.54 -19.62
CA GLN A 37 2.13 0.84 -18.43
C GLN A 37 2.64 0.05 -17.24
N ILE A 38 2.84 0.74 -16.11
CA ILE A 38 3.10 0.13 -14.82
C ILE A 38 1.89 0.34 -13.89
N ALA A 39 1.47 -0.72 -13.22
CA ALA A 39 0.51 -0.68 -12.13
C ALA A 39 1.14 -1.37 -10.91
N TRP A 40 0.94 -0.79 -9.72
CA TRP A 40 1.51 -1.33 -8.48
C TRP A 40 0.47 -1.36 -7.38
N GLY A 41 0.27 -2.53 -6.78
CA GLY A 41 -0.61 -2.72 -5.64
C GLY A 41 0.15 -2.64 -4.33
N VAL A 42 -0.39 -1.89 -3.37
CA VAL A 42 0.00 -1.99 -1.96
C VAL A 42 -1.25 -2.22 -1.12
N LYS A 43 -1.12 -3.03 -0.07
CA LYS A 43 -2.20 -3.20 0.90
C LYS A 43 -2.00 -2.21 2.03
N ILE A 44 -2.94 -1.28 2.20
CA ILE A 44 -2.95 -0.37 3.35
C ILE A 44 -3.26 -1.20 4.60
N VAL A 45 -2.41 -1.09 5.61
CA VAL A 45 -2.59 -1.76 6.91
C VAL A 45 -3.10 -0.78 7.95
N ASP A 46 -2.51 0.41 8.00
CA ASP A 46 -2.86 1.43 8.98
C ASP A 46 -2.48 2.83 8.49
N VAL A 47 -3.24 3.83 8.92
CA VAL A 47 -3.03 5.24 8.60
C VAL A 47 -3.18 6.08 9.87
N GLU A 48 -2.07 6.59 10.38
CA GLU A 48 -2.06 7.45 11.55
C GLU A 48 -1.95 8.91 11.10
N TYR A 49 -2.90 9.74 11.51
CA TYR A 49 -2.87 11.18 11.26
C TYR A 49 -2.43 11.91 12.53
N ASN A 50 -1.22 12.45 12.51
CA ASN A 50 -0.67 13.24 13.62
C ASN A 50 -0.21 14.61 13.10
N LYS A 51 -1.15 15.55 13.00
CA LYS A 51 -0.98 16.85 12.34
C LYS A 51 0.36 17.52 12.73
N PRO A 52 1.22 17.90 11.77
CA PRO A 52 0.99 17.93 10.31
C PRO A 52 1.39 16.63 9.57
N ASN A 53 1.74 15.59 10.29
CA ASN A 53 2.28 14.35 9.75
C ASN A 53 1.17 13.33 9.48
N VAL A 54 1.44 12.47 8.51
CA VAL A 54 0.74 11.20 8.31
C VAL A 54 1.76 10.08 8.23
N THR A 55 1.44 8.98 8.89
CA THR A 55 2.20 7.74 8.82
C THR A 55 1.32 6.73 8.13
N LEU A 56 1.78 6.21 6.98
CA LEU A 56 1.13 5.12 6.27
C LEU A 56 1.93 3.84 6.49
N THR A 57 1.27 2.82 7.01
CA THR A 57 1.80 1.46 7.09
C THR A 57 1.15 0.60 6.01
N TYR A 58 1.95 -0.06 5.18
CA TYR A 58 1.45 -0.86 4.06
C TYR A 58 2.22 -2.18 3.92
N ILE A 59 1.64 -3.12 3.18
CA ILE A 59 2.28 -4.37 2.76
C ILE A 59 2.51 -4.29 1.25
N ASN A 60 3.72 -4.59 0.80
CA ASN A 60 4.06 -4.63 -0.63
C ASN A 60 3.76 -6.00 -1.25
N PHE A 61 3.96 -6.12 -2.57
CA PHE A 61 3.74 -7.37 -3.30
C PHE A 61 4.59 -8.56 -2.82
N LYS A 62 5.71 -8.29 -2.13
CA LYS A 62 6.57 -9.32 -1.52
C LYS A 62 6.05 -9.80 -0.16
N GLY A 63 4.98 -9.17 0.37
CA GLY A 63 4.46 -9.45 1.71
C GLY A 63 5.19 -8.68 2.82
N GLU A 64 6.10 -7.78 2.48
CA GLU A 64 6.89 -7.02 3.45
C GLU A 64 6.09 -5.84 3.98
N ARG A 65 6.13 -5.66 5.31
CA ARG A 65 5.47 -4.54 5.98
C ARG A 65 6.39 -3.32 5.98
N ASN A 66 5.96 -2.27 5.30
CA ASN A 66 6.68 -1.01 5.15
C ASN A 66 5.94 0.14 5.82
N LYS A 67 6.69 1.18 6.19
CA LYS A 67 6.14 2.40 6.81
C LYS A 67 6.72 3.62 6.12
N VAL A 68 5.86 4.58 5.78
CA VAL A 68 6.27 5.84 5.15
C VAL A 68 5.68 7.03 5.90
N PHE A 69 6.47 8.09 5.95
CA PHE A 69 6.12 9.33 6.61
C PHE A 69 5.94 10.44 5.58
N ALA A 70 4.77 11.07 5.57
CA ALA A 70 4.50 12.24 4.74
C ALA A 70 4.13 13.43 5.62
N LEU A 71 4.72 14.58 5.28
CA LEU A 71 4.49 15.84 5.99
C LEU A 71 3.55 16.70 5.16
N CYS A 72 2.47 17.18 5.78
CA CYS A 72 1.58 18.15 5.17
C CYS A 72 2.23 19.54 5.22
N LYS A 73 2.49 20.14 4.06
CA LYS A 73 3.10 21.48 3.96
C LYS A 73 2.09 22.58 4.31
N ASP A 74 0.81 22.36 4.00
CA ASP A 74 -0.27 23.31 4.28
C ASP A 74 -1.05 22.84 5.52
N ILE A 75 -0.57 23.28 6.68
CA ILE A 75 -1.14 22.92 7.98
C ILE A 75 -2.53 23.56 8.18
N ALA A 76 -2.78 24.70 7.54
CA ALA A 76 -4.04 25.43 7.62
C ALA A 76 -5.16 24.67 6.89
N ASN A 77 -4.87 24.10 5.72
CA ASN A 77 -5.80 23.30 4.93
C ASN A 77 -5.53 21.79 5.04
N PHE A 78 -5.36 21.29 6.27
CA PHE A 78 -5.08 19.88 6.51
C PHE A 78 -6.28 19.01 6.09
N ASP A 79 -6.19 18.45 4.89
CA ASP A 79 -7.15 17.55 4.28
C ASP A 79 -6.62 16.11 4.37
N LYS A 80 -7.37 15.23 5.05
CA LYS A 80 -6.96 13.85 5.29
C LYS A 80 -6.82 13.05 4.00
N GLU A 81 -7.61 13.34 2.97
CA GLU A 81 -7.54 12.64 1.69
C GLU A 81 -6.28 13.04 0.92
N LYS A 82 -6.01 14.34 0.78
CA LYS A 82 -4.82 14.85 0.09
C LYS A 82 -3.51 14.42 0.78
N VAL A 83 -3.54 14.38 2.11
CA VAL A 83 -2.37 13.98 2.90
C VAL A 83 -2.13 12.47 2.79
N LEU A 84 -3.19 11.65 2.74
CA LEU A 84 -3.10 10.22 2.46
C LEU A 84 -2.58 9.95 1.05
N GLU A 85 -3.09 10.66 0.05
CA GLU A 85 -2.62 10.56 -1.34
C GLU A 85 -1.11 10.82 -1.41
N LYS A 86 -0.62 11.85 -0.72
CA LYS A 86 0.81 12.14 -0.63
C LYS A 86 1.61 11.00 0.04
N ALA A 87 1.05 10.35 1.07
CA ALA A 87 1.68 9.21 1.70
C ALA A 87 1.74 8.00 0.75
N LEU A 88 0.67 7.74 0.00
CA LEU A 88 0.61 6.69 -1.01
C LEU A 88 1.61 6.93 -2.14
N LEU A 89 1.72 8.16 -2.66
CA LEU A 89 2.72 8.50 -3.68
C LEU A 89 4.15 8.23 -3.20
N LYS A 90 4.46 8.56 -1.94
CA LYS A 90 5.76 8.22 -1.36
C LYS A 90 5.98 6.71 -1.20
N ALA A 91 4.95 5.97 -0.79
CA ALA A 91 5.02 4.51 -0.73
C ALA A 91 5.35 3.92 -2.10
N PHE A 92 4.64 4.34 -3.15
CA PHE A 92 4.90 3.88 -4.52
C PHE A 92 6.29 4.28 -5.02
N GLN A 93 6.76 5.49 -4.69
CA GLN A 93 8.13 5.90 -5.04
C GLN A 93 9.18 4.95 -4.45
N ASN A 94 9.03 4.56 -3.18
CA ASN A 94 9.94 3.61 -2.54
C ASN A 94 9.91 2.23 -3.23
N GLU A 95 8.72 1.73 -3.55
CA GLU A 95 8.59 0.42 -4.22
C GLU A 95 9.22 0.45 -5.62
N ILE A 96 8.99 1.51 -6.41
CA ILE A 96 9.55 1.66 -7.76
C ILE A 96 11.09 1.68 -7.72
N ILE A 97 11.68 2.40 -6.76
CA ILE A 97 13.14 2.45 -6.59
C ILE A 97 13.70 1.04 -6.29
N ASN A 98 13.06 0.28 -5.39
CA ASN A 98 13.52 -1.07 -5.05
C ASN A 98 13.49 -2.02 -6.25
N ILE A 99 12.46 -1.93 -7.11
CA ILE A 99 12.34 -2.81 -8.29
C ILE A 99 13.44 -2.53 -9.32
N ALA A 100 13.83 -1.27 -9.50
CA ALA A 100 14.89 -0.90 -10.43
C ALA A 100 16.25 -1.50 -10.02
N VAL A 101 16.46 -1.73 -8.73
CA VAL A 101 17.65 -2.36 -8.17
C VAL A 101 17.60 -3.89 -8.33
N ASP A 102 16.44 -4.51 -8.07
CA ASP A 102 16.30 -5.97 -8.05
C ASP A 102 16.16 -6.60 -9.45
N LYS A 103 15.66 -5.88 -10.46
CA LYS A 103 15.38 -6.46 -11.80
C LYS A 103 16.61 -6.87 -12.61
N ASN A 104 17.82 -6.61 -12.13
CA ASN A 104 19.09 -6.98 -12.78
C ASN A 104 19.97 -7.91 -11.92
N SER A 105 19.39 -8.59 -10.92
CA SER A 105 20.07 -9.62 -10.11
C SER A 105 19.54 -11.01 -10.42
#